data_AF-A0A6J6SVZ3-F1
#
_entry.id   AF-A0A6J6SVZ3-F1
#
_cell.length_a   1.000
_cell.length_b   1.000
_cell.length_c   1.000
_cell.angle_alpha   90.00
_cell.angle_beta   90.00
_cell.angle_gamma   90.00
#
_symmetry.space_group_name_H-M   'P 1'
#
loop_
_entity.id
_entity.type
_entity.pdbx_description
1 polymer ?
#
loop_
_entity_poly.entity_id
_entity_poly.type
_entity_poly.pdbx_seq_one_letter_code
_entity_poly.pdbx_strand_id
1 'polypeptide(L)'
;MFYADPDYDAMYEKQAGELDKAARVETVIAMQKKFYEDCAYIIPVYLDKLQAYREASWTGFQETPGGIIFNFTRDNFLNAKAGS
;
A
#
# COMPACT_ATOMS: atom_id res chain seq x y z
N MET A 1 -9.06 15.21 -18.95
CA MET A 1 -8.61 13.98 -19.63
C MET A 1 -8.74 12.87 -18.62
N PHE A 2 -9.61 11.90 -18.86
CA PHE A 2 -9.84 10.77 -17.97
C PHE A 2 -9.52 9.50 -18.77
N TYR A 3 -8.72 8.61 -18.19
CA TYR A 3 -8.49 7.29 -18.78
C TYR A 3 -9.76 6.46 -18.60
N ALA A 4 -10.22 5.84 -19.68
CA ALA A 4 -11.39 4.98 -19.71
C ALA A 4 -11.15 3.89 -20.76
N ASP A 5 -11.20 2.63 -20.32
CA ASP A 5 -10.94 1.48 -21.17
C ASP A 5 -11.83 0.30 -20.72
N PRO A 6 -12.70 -0.23 -21.59
CA PRO A 6 -13.65 -1.27 -21.22
C PRO A 6 -13.01 -2.58 -20.73
N ASP A 7 -11.82 -2.94 -21.23
CA ASP A 7 -11.13 -4.15 -20.81
C ASP A 7 -10.51 -3.96 -19.42
N TYR A 8 -9.98 -2.75 -19.15
CA TYR A 8 -9.51 -2.37 -17.83
C TYR A 8 -10.67 -2.36 -16.81
N ASP A 9 -11.81 -1.78 -17.17
CA ASP A 9 -13.01 -1.72 -16.33
C ASP A 9 -13.53 -3.14 -16.03
N ALA A 10 -13.54 -4.04 -17.00
CA ALA A 10 -13.94 -5.44 -16.79
C ALA A 10 -12.99 -6.17 -15.82
N MET A 11 -11.68 -5.95 -15.92
CA MET A 11 -10.71 -6.50 -14.96
C MET A 11 -10.87 -5.89 -13.57
N TYR A 12 -11.21 -4.60 -13.48
CA TYR A 12 -11.47 -3.91 -12.22
C TYR A 12 -12.65 -4.54 -11.45
N GLU A 13 -13.76 -4.81 -12.13
CA GLU A 13 -14.91 -5.49 -11.54
C GLU A 13 -14.56 -6.94 -11.15
N LYS A 14 -13.83 -7.67 -12.01
CA LYS A 14 -13.40 -9.04 -11.73
C LYS A 14 -12.55 -9.13 -10.47
N GLN A 15 -11.52 -8.31 -10.32
CA GLN A 15 -10.64 -8.40 -9.15
C GLN A 15 -11.35 -8.02 -7.84
N ALA A 16 -12.36 -7.13 -7.92
CA ALA A 16 -13.09 -6.66 -6.75
C ALA A 16 -13.93 -7.79 -6.10
N GLY A 17 -14.47 -8.69 -6.92
CA GLY A 17 -15.25 -9.85 -6.48
C GLY A 17 -14.43 -11.13 -6.24
N GLU A 18 -13.16 -11.16 -6.63
CA GLU A 18 -12.34 -12.38 -6.57
C GLU A 18 -11.86 -12.69 -5.14
N LEU A 19 -12.21 -13.90 -4.66
CA LEU A 19 -11.86 -14.40 -3.33
C LEU A 19 -10.56 -15.19 -3.34
N ASP A 20 -10.23 -15.86 -4.44
CA ASP A 20 -8.95 -16.55 -4.56
C ASP A 20 -7.80 -15.55 -4.75
N LYS A 21 -6.84 -15.58 -3.83
CA LYS A 21 -5.75 -14.61 -3.84
C LYS A 21 -4.87 -14.74 -5.09
N ALA A 22 -4.60 -15.95 -5.55
CA ALA A 22 -3.71 -16.16 -6.69
C ALA A 22 -4.37 -15.64 -7.98
N ALA A 23 -5.64 -16.00 -8.20
CA ALA A 23 -6.44 -15.51 -9.31
C ALA A 23 -6.60 -13.98 -9.30
N ARG A 24 -6.77 -13.37 -8.11
CA ARG A 24 -6.83 -11.91 -7.99
C ARG A 24 -5.49 -11.26 -8.33
N VAL A 25 -4.37 -11.83 -7.88
CA VAL A 25 -3.03 -11.32 -8.18
C VAL A 25 -2.76 -11.34 -9.69
N GLU A 26 -3.10 -12.43 -10.38
CA GLU A 26 -2.96 -12.53 -11.84
C GLU A 26 -3.74 -11.42 -12.55
N THR A 27 -4.98 -11.16 -12.13
CA THR A 27 -5.82 -10.10 -12.69
C THR A 27 -5.20 -8.71 -12.46
N VAL A 28 -4.73 -8.42 -11.24
CA VAL A 28 -4.11 -7.12 -10.90
C VAL A 28 -2.83 -6.88 -11.70
N ILE A 29 -2.00 -7.92 -11.93
CA ILE A 29 -0.79 -7.80 -12.74
C ILE A 29 -1.15 -7.46 -14.19
N ALA A 30 -2.17 -8.10 -14.76
CA ALA A 30 -2.65 -7.79 -16.11
C ALA A 30 -3.14 -6.34 -16.22
N MET A 31 -3.87 -5.85 -15.21
CA MET A 31 -4.30 -4.44 -15.13
C MET A 31 -3.11 -3.48 -15.11
N GLN A 32 -2.10 -3.73 -14.27
CA GLN A 32 -0.90 -2.88 -14.18
C GLN A 32 -0.13 -2.83 -15.50
N LYS A 33 0.00 -3.97 -16.19
CA LYS A 33 0.64 -4.04 -17.51
C LYS A 33 -0.09 -3.15 -18.52
N LYS A 34 -1.41 -3.29 -18.64
CA LYS A 34 -2.22 -2.49 -19.56
C LYS A 34 -2.15 -0.99 -19.24
N PHE A 35 -2.27 -0.62 -17.97
CA PHE A 35 -2.18 0.78 -17.54
C PHE A 35 -0.84 1.43 -17.87
N TYR A 36 0.25 0.65 -17.81
CA TYR A 36 1.58 1.07 -18.24
C TYR A 36 1.70 1.20 -19.75
N GLU A 37 1.24 0.20 -20.50
CA GLU A 37 1.29 0.18 -21.98
C GLU A 37 0.44 1.29 -22.61
N ASP A 38 -0.70 1.62 -21.99
CA ASP A 38 -1.59 2.69 -22.42
C ASP A 38 -1.07 4.09 -22.04
N CYS A 39 0.07 4.18 -21.32
CA CYS A 39 0.64 5.43 -20.82
C CYS A 39 -0.37 6.28 -20.03
N ALA A 40 -1.27 5.63 -19.28
CA ALA A 40 -2.39 6.30 -18.62
C ALA A 40 -1.95 7.26 -17.50
N TYR A 41 -0.83 6.95 -16.85
CA TYR A 41 -0.22 7.79 -15.80
C TYR A 41 1.28 7.51 -15.68
N ILE A 42 2.04 8.51 -15.26
CA ILE A 42 3.46 8.36 -14.95
C ILE A 42 3.60 8.33 -13.43
N ILE A 43 4.25 7.30 -12.87
CA ILE A 43 4.56 7.19 -11.44
C ILE A 43 5.99 7.73 -11.22
N PRO A 44 6.16 8.98 -10.76
CA PRO A 44 7.49 9.60 -10.71
C PRO A 44 8.33 9.12 -9.52
N VAL A 45 7.69 8.81 -8.38
CA VAL A 45 8.38 8.44 -7.13
C VAL A 45 7.51 7.51 -6.29
N TYR A 46 8.19 6.66 -5.51
CA TYR A 46 7.60 6.03 -4.32
C TYR A 46 8.12 6.80 -3.10
N LEU A 47 7.21 7.40 -2.33
CA LEU A 47 7.59 8.29 -1.23
C LEU A 47 7.97 7.48 0.02
N ASP A 48 9.20 7.66 0.48
CA ASP A 48 9.62 7.21 1.81
C ASP A 48 9.11 8.17 2.89
N LYS A 49 8.65 7.60 4.01
CA LYS A 49 8.25 8.40 5.18
C LYS A 49 9.46 8.62 6.07
N LEU A 50 9.94 9.85 6.17
CA LEU A 50 10.88 10.22 7.23
C LEU A 50 10.13 10.23 8.57
N GLN A 51 10.60 9.41 9.52
CA GLN A 51 10.00 9.29 10.85
C GLN A 51 11.08 9.44 11.91
N ALA A 52 10.76 10.20 12.96
CA ALA A 52 11.62 10.38 14.12
C ALA A 52 10.85 10.03 15.39
N TYR A 53 11.45 9.19 16.22
CA TYR A 53 10.95 8.80 17.54
C TYR A 53 12.14 8.67 18.49
N ARG A 54 11.87 8.79 19.79
CA ARG A 54 12.90 8.82 20.81
C ARG A 54 13.05 7.45 21.48
N GLU A 55 14.05 6.68 21.05
CA GLU A 55 14.34 5.36 21.65
C GLU A 55 14.90 5.45 23.07
N ALA A 56 15.59 6.55 23.40
CA ALA A 56 16.21 6.71 24.72
C ALA A 56 15.21 6.81 25.87
N SER A 57 13.97 7.24 25.62
CA SER A 57 12.96 7.41 26.67
C SER A 57 11.64 6.70 26.38
N TRP A 58 11.54 5.99 25.25
CA TRP A 58 10.34 5.26 24.86
C TRP A 58 10.73 3.89 24.30
N THR A 59 9.97 2.87 24.72
CA THR A 59 10.15 1.48 24.29
C THR A 59 8.84 0.92 23.77
N GLY A 60 8.90 -0.24 23.10
CA GLY A 60 7.70 -0.93 22.58
C GLY A 60 7.32 -0.59 21.15
N PHE A 61 8.09 0.29 20.47
CA PHE A 61 7.97 0.48 19.03
C PHE A 61 8.47 -0.74 18.26
N GLN A 62 7.76 -1.09 17.20
CA GLN A 62 8.12 -2.16 16.26
C GLN A 62 8.01 -1.65 14.82
N GLU A 63 8.96 -2.01 13.98
CA GLU A 63 8.89 -1.73 12.55
C GLU A 63 7.71 -2.49 11.93
N THR A 64 6.89 -1.79 11.14
CA THR A 64 5.74 -2.39 10.45
C THR A 64 5.69 -1.88 9.01
N PRO A 65 4.99 -2.58 8.10
CA PRO A 65 4.73 -2.05 6.76
C PRO A 65 4.12 -0.64 6.83
N GLY A 66 4.85 0.35 6.31
CA GLY A 66 4.45 1.76 6.34
C GLY A 66 5.03 2.59 7.49
N GLY A 67 5.97 2.04 8.27
CA GLY A 67 6.77 2.73 9.28
C GLY A 67 6.32 2.46 10.73
N ILE A 68 6.93 3.14 11.69
CA ILE A 68 6.62 3.02 13.12
C ILE A 68 5.46 3.93 13.54
N ILE A 69 5.38 5.15 12.98
CA ILE A 69 4.35 6.13 13.31
C ILE A 69 3.41 6.29 12.12
N PHE A 70 2.11 6.51 12.34
CA PHE A 70 1.12 6.70 11.26
C PHE A 70 1.19 5.60 10.18
N ASN A 71 1.29 4.35 10.62
CA ASN A 71 1.19 3.16 9.79
C ASN A 71 -0.24 2.58 9.81
N PHE A 72 -0.45 1.48 9.10
CA PHE A 72 -1.77 0.86 8.96
C PHE A 72 -2.28 0.16 10.22
N THR A 73 -1.39 -0.15 11.16
CA THR A 73 -1.72 -0.78 12.44
C THR A 73 -1.78 0.26 13.55
N ARG A 74 -2.44 -0.08 14.67
CA ARG A 74 -2.42 0.73 15.88
C ARG A 74 -1.39 0.23 16.91
N ASP A 75 -0.64 -0.81 16.58
CA ASP A 75 0.15 -1.58 17.54
C ASP A 75 1.16 -0.69 18.27
N ASN A 76 1.87 0.17 17.54
CA ASN A 76 2.84 1.08 18.14
C ASN A 76 2.21 2.13 19.07
N PHE A 77 0.98 2.58 18.81
CA PHE A 77 0.30 3.53 19.70
C PHE A 77 -0.21 2.88 20.98
N LEU A 78 -0.49 1.57 20.94
CA LEU A 78 -0.96 0.80 22.09
C LEU A 78 0.20 0.26 22.94
N ASN A 79 1.33 -0.04 22.32
CA ASN A 79 2.46 -0.70 22.98
C ASN A 79 3.59 0.26 23.40
N ALA A 80 3.65 1.47 22.82
CA ALA A 80 4.64 2.45 23.20
C ALA A 80 4.44 2.90 24.65
N LYS A 81 5.53 2.86 25.42
CA LYS A 81 5.54 3.26 26.83
C LYS A 81 6.81 4.01 27.17
N ALA A 82 6.70 4.91 28.14
CA ALA A 82 7.87 5.58 28.71
C ALA A 82 8.87 4.51 29.19
N GLY A 83 10.13 4.68 28.84
CA GLY A 83 11.22 3.88 29.38
C GLY A 83 11.34 4.12 30.89
N SER A 84 11.46 3.03 31.65
CA SER A 84 11.74 3.06 33.09
C SER A 84 13.12 3.62 33.37
#